data_AF-A0A957S1E9-F1
#
_entry.id   AF-A0A957S1E9-F1
#
_cell.length_a   1.000
_cell.length_b   1.000
_cell.length_c   1.000
_cell.angle_alpha   90.00
_cell.angle_beta   90.00
_cell.angle_gamma   90.00
#
_symmetry.space_group_name_H-M   'P 1'
#
loop_
_entity.id
_entity.type
_entity.pdbx_description
1 polymer ?
#
loop_
_entity_poly.entity_id
_entity_poly.type
_entity_poly.pdbx_seq_one_letter_code
_entity_poly.pdbx_strand_id
1 'polypeptide(L)'
;MGLRVGGARGRRWCFDSYANVDITEIVGTKGQLTFSSFGEEPVQLTTANGVDEFAISYPPHIQQPLIQTIVDELNGEGTCPSTGVSAARTTWAMEQMIANYYENQT
;
A
#
# COMPACT_ATOMS: atom_id res chain seq x y z
N MET A 1 -18.36 15.48 -7.24
CA MET A 1 -17.43 16.61 -7.02
C MET A 1 -16.05 16.02 -6.78
N GLY A 2 -15.19 15.95 -7.80
CA GLY A 2 -13.91 15.24 -7.72
C GLY A 2 -12.74 16.21 -7.73
N LEU A 3 -11.98 16.25 -6.64
CA LEU A 3 -10.75 17.03 -6.55
C LEU A 3 -9.66 16.33 -7.39
N ARG A 4 -9.08 17.02 -8.37
CA ARG A 4 -7.87 16.59 -9.08
C ARG A 4 -6.68 17.37 -8.52
N VAL A 5 -5.67 16.66 -8.02
CA VAL A 5 -4.33 17.22 -7.81
C VAL A 5 -3.39 16.54 -8.80
N GLY A 6 -2.87 17.34 -9.74
CA GLY A 6 -1.94 16.91 -10.78
C GLY A 6 -0.48 17.15 -10.38
N GLY A 7 0.33 16.14 -10.60
CA GLY A 7 1.78 16.10 -10.39
C GLY A 7 2.19 14.63 -10.30
N ALA A 8 3.36 14.26 -10.80
CA ALA A 8 3.87 12.88 -10.85
C ALA A 8 4.17 12.25 -9.45
N ARG A 9 3.38 12.63 -8.44
CA ARG A 9 3.27 12.12 -7.07
C ARG A 9 1.79 12.12 -6.68
N GLY A 10 0.97 11.38 -7.42
CA GLY A 10 -0.47 11.28 -7.16
C GLY A 10 -0.82 10.00 -6.43
N ARG A 11 -1.42 10.09 -5.25
CA ARG A 11 -2.14 8.98 -4.61
C ARG A 11 -3.63 9.19 -4.87
N ARG A 12 -4.29 8.26 -5.57
CA ARG A 12 -5.74 8.29 -5.80
C ARG A 12 -6.37 7.17 -4.99
N TRP A 13 -7.27 7.54 -4.09
CA TRP A 13 -8.06 6.58 -3.32
C TRP A 13 -9.53 6.99 -3.45
N CYS A 14 -10.31 6.20 -4.21
CA CYS A 14 -11.71 6.47 -4.48
C CYS A 14 -12.50 5.17 -4.31
N PHE A 15 -13.54 5.19 -3.47
CA PHE A 15 -14.41 4.03 -3.23
C PHE A 15 -15.76 4.13 -3.95
N ASP A 16 -16.02 5.26 -4.62
CA ASP A 16 -17.22 5.54 -5.41
C ASP A 16 -16.82 5.83 -6.87
N SER A 17 -16.17 4.86 -7.50
CA SER A 17 -15.78 4.92 -8.91
C SER A 17 -16.52 3.87 -9.72
N TYR A 18 -16.83 4.20 -10.98
CA TYR A 18 -17.44 3.26 -11.92
C TYR A 18 -16.58 2.02 -12.17
N ALA A 19 -15.25 2.17 -12.13
CA ALA A 19 -14.30 1.07 -12.30
C ALA A 19 -13.75 0.60 -10.95
N ASN A 20 -13.65 -0.72 -10.79
CA ASN A 20 -12.93 -1.36 -9.70
C ASN A 20 -11.46 -1.51 -10.14
N VAL A 21 -10.59 -0.65 -9.59
CA VAL A 21 -9.18 -0.59 -9.97
C VAL A 21 -8.33 -0.57 -8.71
N ASP A 22 -7.43 -1.53 -8.60
CA ASP A 22 -6.38 -1.58 -7.60
C ASP A 22 -5.03 -1.63 -8.31
N ILE A 23 -4.35 -0.49 -8.37
CA ILE A 23 -3.04 -0.37 -9.01
C ILE A 23 -2.14 0.44 -8.09
N THR A 24 -1.03 -0.17 -7.70
CA THR A 24 0.08 0.49 -7.03
C THR A 24 1.28 0.52 -7.95
N GLU A 25 1.89 1.70 -8.06
CA GLU A 25 3.03 1.93 -8.94
C GLU A 25 4.19 2.55 -8.15
N ILE A 26 5.37 1.96 -8.29
CA ILE A 26 6.62 2.46 -7.72
C ILE A 26 7.54 2.83 -8.87
N VAL A 27 7.72 4.13 -9.10
CA VAL A 27 8.56 4.67 -10.16
C VAL A 27 9.94 4.99 -9.62
N GLY A 28 10.96 4.34 -10.18
CA GLY A 28 12.37 4.59 -9.92
C GLY A 28 13.10 5.10 -11.16
N THR A 29 14.37 5.45 -10.99
CA THR A 29 15.21 5.92 -12.10
C THR A 29 15.54 4.84 -13.13
N LYS A 30 15.44 3.56 -12.74
CA LYS A 30 15.78 2.41 -13.58
C LYS A 30 14.56 1.68 -14.15
N GLY A 31 13.36 2.12 -13.81
CA GLY A 31 12.14 1.43 -14.20
C GLY A 31 10.98 1.70 -13.23
N GLN A 32 9.91 0.96 -13.46
CA GLN A 32 8.63 1.09 -12.80
C GLN A 32 8.13 -0.29 -12.38
N LEU A 33 7.74 -0.44 -11.11
CA LEU A 33 7.08 -1.64 -10.59
C LEU A 33 5.59 -1.36 -10.45
N THR A 34 4.75 -2.22 -11.03
CA THR A 34 3.29 -2.11 -10.95
C THR A 34 2.71 -3.39 -10.36
N PHE A 35 1.82 -3.28 -9.38
CA PHE A 35 1.14 -4.43 -8.78
C PHE A 35 -0.22 -4.07 -8.20
N SER A 36 -1.07 -5.08 -8.05
CA SER A 36 -2.34 -5.02 -7.32
C SER A 36 -2.14 -5.54 -5.89
N SER A 37 -2.80 -4.94 -4.90
CA SER A 37 -2.77 -5.42 -3.51
C SER A 37 -3.81 -6.51 -3.23
N PHE A 38 -4.92 -6.48 -3.97
CA PHE A 38 -6.08 -7.38 -3.82
C PHE A 38 -6.43 -8.15 -5.09
N GLY A 39 -5.88 -7.76 -6.24
CA GLY A 39 -6.08 -8.43 -7.52
C GLY A 39 -5.08 -9.55 -7.77
N GLU A 40 -5.42 -10.51 -8.64
CA GLU A 40 -4.55 -11.66 -8.94
C GLU A 40 -3.59 -11.39 -10.11
N GLU A 41 -3.53 -10.16 -10.60
CA GLU A 41 -2.66 -9.78 -11.71
C GLU A 41 -1.18 -9.94 -11.32
N PRO A 42 -0.33 -10.39 -12.26
CA PRO A 42 1.10 -10.53 -11.98
C PRO A 42 1.71 -9.17 -11.65
N VAL A 43 2.72 -9.17 -10.77
CA VAL A 43 3.56 -8.00 -10.54
C VAL A 43 4.36 -7.74 -11.80
N GLN A 44 4.33 -6.51 -12.32
CA GLN A 44 5.03 -6.12 -13.54
C GLN A 44 6.21 -5.20 -13.22
N LEU A 45 7.38 -5.51 -13.79
CA LEU A 45 8.56 -4.66 -13.75
C LEU A 45 8.90 -4.16 -15.15
N THR A 46 8.68 -2.87 -15.39
CA THR A 46 9.02 -2.21 -16.65
C THR A 46 10.35 -1.51 -16.54
N THR A 47 11.31 -1.86 -17.39
CA THR A 47 12.64 -1.22 -17.47
C THR A 47 12.95 -0.81 -18.91
N ALA A 48 14.11 -0.17 -19.14
CA ALA A 48 14.59 0.13 -20.49
C ALA A 48 14.79 -1.12 -21.37
N ASN A 49 14.94 -2.30 -20.76
CA ASN A 49 15.18 -3.56 -21.46
C ASN A 49 13.89 -4.32 -21.80
N GLY A 50 12.73 -3.91 -21.27
CA GLY A 50 11.46 -4.60 -21.47
C GLY A 50 10.60 -4.69 -20.21
N VAL A 51 9.59 -5.54 -20.26
CA VAL A 51 8.64 -5.80 -19.17
C VAL A 51 8.81 -7.24 -18.70
N ASP A 52 9.06 -7.42 -17.41
CA ASP A 52 9.08 -8.72 -16.73
C ASP A 52 7.81 -8.88 -15.88
N GLU A 53 7.21 -10.07 -15.91
CA GLU A 53 6.01 -10.39 -15.12
C GLU A 53 6.30 -11.48 -14.08
N PHE A 54 5.84 -11.26 -12.86
CA PHE A 54 5.98 -12.19 -11.74
C PHE A 54 4.59 -12.60 -11.25
N ALA A 55 4.18 -13.82 -11.59
CA ALA A 55 2.97 -14.43 -11.06
C ALA A 55 3.21 -14.95 -9.64
N ILE A 56 2.61 -14.31 -8.64
CA ILE A 56 2.73 -14.70 -7.23
C ILE A 56 1.39 -15.27 -6.77
N SER A 57 1.38 -16.55 -6.41
CA SER A 57 0.17 -17.17 -5.87
C SER A 57 -0.12 -16.66 -4.46
N TYR A 58 -1.39 -16.39 -4.17
CA TYR A 58 -1.82 -16.07 -2.83
C TYR A 58 -1.47 -17.19 -1.85
N PRO A 59 -0.84 -16.87 -0.70
CA PRO A 59 -0.67 -17.86 0.34
C PRO A 59 -2.04 -18.25 0.92
N PRO A 60 -2.20 -19.47 1.44
CA PRO A 60 -3.48 -19.95 1.98
C PRO A 60 -4.01 -19.10 3.14
N HIS A 61 -3.11 -18.45 3.89
CA HIS A 61 -3.47 -17.54 4.97
C HIS A 61 -2.67 -16.24 4.85
N ILE A 62 -3.31 -15.17 4.35
CA ILE A 62 -2.67 -13.87 4.13
C ILE A 62 -2.17 -13.24 5.44
N GLN A 63 -2.98 -13.31 6.50
CA GLN A 63 -2.72 -12.60 7.76
C GLN A 63 -1.88 -13.40 8.75
N GLN A 64 -1.85 -14.74 8.62
CA GLN A 64 -1.18 -15.64 9.56
C GLN A 64 0.29 -15.27 9.80
N PRO A 65 1.11 -14.91 8.79
CA PRO A 65 2.51 -14.57 9.02
C PRO A 65 2.68 -13.40 10.01
N LEU A 66 1.86 -12.35 9.88
CA LEU A 66 1.93 -11.21 10.79
C LEU A 66 1.39 -11.57 12.18
N ILE A 67 0.27 -12.28 12.25
CA ILE A 67 -0.32 -12.73 13.54
C ILE A 67 0.69 -13.57 14.31
N GLN A 68 1.40 -14.48 13.64
CA GLN A 68 2.40 -15.31 14.27
C GLN A 68 3.51 -14.48 14.91
N THR A 69 4.03 -13.45 14.21
CA THR A 69 5.07 -12.58 14.80
C THR A 69 4.61 -11.81 16.05
N ILE A 70 3.31 -11.49 16.14
CA ILE A 70 2.73 -10.84 17.33
C ILE A 70 2.63 -11.85 18.47
N VAL A 71 2.14 -13.07 18.19
CA VAL A 71 2.01 -14.13 19.19
C VAL A 71 3.37 -14.53 19.74
N ASP A 72 4.38 -14.68 18.88
CA ASP A 72 5.73 -15.04 19.29
C ASP A 72 6.31 -13.97 20.22
N GLU A 73 6.24 -12.68 19.86
CA GLU A 73 6.75 -11.60 20.73
C GLU A 73 6.01 -11.55 22.08
N LEU A 74 4.69 -11.74 22.10
CA LEU A 74 3.91 -11.80 23.34
C LEU A 74 4.30 -12.98 24.25
N ASN A 75 4.77 -14.07 23.67
CA ASN A 75 5.30 -15.22 24.40
C ASN A 75 6.79 -15.08 24.74
N GLY A 76 7.44 -13.97 24.38
CA GLY A 76 8.86 -13.72 24.61
C GLY A 76 9.80 -14.35 23.58
N GLU A 77 9.26 -14.79 22.43
CA GLU A 77 10.01 -15.40 21.34
C GLU A 77 10.09 -14.43 20.14
N GLY A 78 11.29 -13.99 19.76
CA GLY A 78 11.47 -13.11 18.60
C GLY A 78 10.97 -11.68 18.79
N THR A 79 10.64 -10.99 17.69
CA THR A 79 10.23 -9.58 17.69
C THR A 79 9.29 -9.31 16.51
N CYS A 80 8.16 -8.66 16.76
CA CYS A 80 7.23 -8.22 15.72
C CYS A 80 7.77 -6.96 15.04
N PRO A 81 7.79 -6.91 13.68
CA PRO A 81 8.17 -5.71 12.97
C PRO A 81 7.12 -4.57 13.09
N SER A 82 5.87 -4.92 13.46
CA SER A 82 4.76 -3.97 13.61
C SER A 82 4.53 -3.63 15.08
N THR A 83 5.17 -2.56 15.53
CA THR A 83 5.12 -2.08 16.91
C THR A 83 4.11 -0.95 17.09
N GLY A 84 3.74 -0.64 18.35
CA GLY A 84 2.92 0.52 18.68
C GLY A 84 3.55 1.85 18.23
N VAL A 85 4.88 1.95 18.22
CA VAL A 85 5.61 3.14 17.72
C VAL A 85 5.42 3.30 16.22
N SER A 86 5.54 2.21 15.44
CA SER A 86 5.26 2.27 14.00
C SER A 86 3.78 2.58 13.71
N ALA A 87 2.86 2.04 14.52
CA ALA A 87 1.44 2.33 14.39
C ALA A 87 1.13 3.82 14.63
N ALA A 88 1.64 4.41 15.72
CA ALA A 88 1.46 5.82 16.02
C ALA A 88 2.00 6.74 14.92
N ARG A 89 3.17 6.40 14.34
CA ARG A 89 3.73 7.14 13.20
C ARG A 89 2.83 7.07 11.96
N THR A 90 2.26 5.91 11.67
CA THR A 90 1.31 5.75 10.56
C THR A 90 0.03 6.55 10.80
N THR A 91 -0.53 6.49 12.02
CA THR A 91 -1.70 7.30 12.40
C THR A 91 -1.46 8.79 12.18
N TRP A 92 -0.32 9.31 12.67
CA TRP A 92 0.04 10.71 12.45
C TRP A 92 0.09 11.07 10.95
N ALA A 93 0.71 10.23 10.12
CA ALA A 93 0.78 10.49 8.68
C ALA A 93 -0.61 10.49 8.02
N MET A 94 -1.50 9.60 8.45
CA MET A 94 -2.89 9.56 7.99
C MET A 94 -3.65 10.83 8.37
N GLU A 95 -3.48 11.33 9.60
CA GLU A 95 -4.07 12.61 10.03
C GLU A 95 -3.61 13.78 9.15
N GLN A 96 -2.31 13.84 8.82
CA GLN A 96 -1.80 14.89 7.93
C GLN A 96 -2.41 14.81 6.52
N MET A 97 -2.74 13.61 6.03
CA MET A 97 -3.35 13.44 4.70
C MET A 97 -4.79 13.96 4.64
N ILE A 98 -5.50 13.98 5.76
CA ILE A 98 -6.91 14.39 5.84
C ILE A 98 -7.10 15.75 6.54
N ALA A 99 -6.04 16.38 7.04
CA ALA A 99 -6.11 17.65 7.77
C ALA A 99 -6.91 18.74 7.02
N ASN A 100 -6.60 18.96 5.74
CA ASN A 100 -7.29 19.96 4.91
C ASN A 100 -8.78 19.65 4.68
N TYR A 101 -9.22 18.38 4.81
CA TYR A 101 -10.63 18.04 4.69
C TYR A 101 -11.42 18.58 5.89
N TYR A 102 -10.85 18.52 7.08
CA TYR A 102 -11.48 19.04 8.30
C TYR A 102 -11.43 20.56 8.41
N GLU A 103 -10.36 21.21 7.94
CA GLU A 103 -10.26 22.68 7.92
C GLU A 103 -11.34 23.35 7.05
N ASN A 104 -11.76 22.69 5.97
CA ASN A 104 -12.79 23.20 5.07
C ASN A 104 -14.24 22.94 5.56
N GLN A 105 -14.42 22.40 6.78
CA GLN A 105 -15.74 22.15 7.38
C GLN A 105 -16.09 23.06 8.56
N THR A 106 -15.17 23.98 8.91
CA THR A 106 -15.38 25.08 9.88
C THR A 106 -15.44 26.42 9.17
#